data_AF-A0A376NU31-F1
#
_entry.id   AF-A0A376NU31-F1
#
_cell.length_a   1.000
_cell.length_b   1.000
_cell.length_c   1.000
_cell.angle_alpha   90.00
_cell.angle_beta   90.00
_cell.angle_gamma   90.00
#
_symmetry.space_group_name_H-M   'P 1'
#
loop_
_entity.id
_entity.type
_entity.pdbx_description
1 polymer ?
#
loop_
_entity_poly.entity_id
_entity_poly.type
_entity_poly.pdbx_seq_one_letter_code
_entity_poly.pdbx_strand_id
1 'polypeptide(L)'
;MSVEVLEQMQLAPASEEGATKLSDKINPPGVALVTSLIVIPIAIIMAGTVSATLMPPSHPLLGTLQLIGSPMVALMIALVLAFWLLALRRGWSLQHTSDIMGSALPTAAVVILVTGAGGVFGKVLVESGVGKALANMLQMIDLPLLPAAFIISLALRASQGQQP
;
A
#
# COMPACT_ATOMS: atom_id res chain seq x y z
N MET A 1 -24.90 -27.72 35.33
CA MET A 1 -24.34 -26.76 34.36
C MET A 1 -23.52 -27.59 33.41
N SER A 2 -24.24 -28.17 32.46
CA SER A 2 -23.90 -29.44 31.82
C SER A 2 -22.95 -29.23 30.64
N VAL A 3 -22.13 -30.25 30.38
CA VAL A 3 -21.17 -30.36 29.27
C VAL A 3 -21.79 -30.01 27.91
N GLU A 4 -23.11 -30.13 27.77
CA GLU A 4 -23.90 -29.69 26.61
C GLU A 4 -23.78 -28.18 26.29
N VAL A 5 -23.61 -27.31 27.29
CA VAL A 5 -23.43 -25.86 27.07
C VAL A 5 -22.03 -25.56 26.53
N LEU A 6 -21.03 -26.37 26.90
CA LEU A 6 -19.66 -26.26 26.39
C LEU A 6 -19.55 -26.80 24.96
N GLU A 7 -20.32 -27.85 24.61
CA GLU A 7 -20.45 -28.29 23.22
C GLU A 7 -21.13 -27.24 22.32
N GLN A 8 -22.18 -26.55 22.80
CA GLN A 8 -22.84 -25.51 22.00
C GLN A 8 -22.00 -24.25 21.80
N MET A 9 -21.07 -23.94 22.72
CA MET A 9 -20.06 -22.90 22.50
C MET A 9 -18.96 -23.31 21.52
N GLN A 10 -18.73 -24.61 21.33
CA GLN A 10 -17.76 -25.16 20.38
C GLN A 10 -18.39 -25.44 19.00
N LEU A 11 -19.72 -25.45 18.93
CA LEU A 11 -20.56 -25.59 17.73
C LEU A 11 -21.07 -24.25 17.17
N ALA A 12 -20.68 -23.11 17.76
CA ALA A 12 -20.75 -21.85 17.03
C ALA A 12 -19.64 -21.88 15.98
N PRO A 13 -19.93 -22.08 14.68
CA PRO A 13 -18.91 -21.82 13.68
C PRO A 13 -18.51 -20.37 13.90
N ALA A 14 -17.23 -20.15 14.21
CA ALA A 14 -16.63 -18.84 14.05
C ALA A 14 -17.09 -18.36 12.68
N SER A 15 -17.86 -17.29 12.68
CA SER A 15 -18.46 -16.71 11.51
C SER A 15 -17.33 -16.42 10.52
N GLU A 16 -17.13 -17.33 9.56
CA GLU A 16 -16.55 -17.02 8.27
C GLU A 16 -17.55 -16.16 7.48
N GLU A 17 -18.00 -15.05 8.08
CA GLU A 17 -18.72 -14.00 7.38
C GLU A 17 -17.68 -13.13 6.68
N GLY A 18 -17.43 -13.46 5.42
CA GLY A 18 -16.72 -12.55 4.52
C GLY A 18 -16.00 -13.19 3.35
N ALA A 19 -15.78 -14.51 3.36
CA ALA A 19 -15.26 -15.20 2.18
C ALA A 19 -16.42 -15.46 1.21
N THR A 20 -16.78 -14.45 0.42
CA THR A 20 -17.57 -14.66 -0.80
C THR A 20 -16.81 -15.69 -1.61
N LYS A 21 -17.28 -16.94 -1.59
CA LYS A 21 -16.73 -18.02 -2.41
C LYS A 21 -16.97 -17.63 -3.86
N LEU A 22 -15.98 -16.96 -4.45
CA LEU A 22 -15.82 -16.77 -5.89
C LEU A 22 -15.53 -18.15 -6.50
N SER A 23 -16.55 -19.01 -6.52
CA SER A 23 -16.56 -20.23 -7.28
C SER A 23 -17.00 -19.87 -8.70
N ASP A 24 -16.02 -19.60 -9.54
CA ASP A 24 -15.99 -20.23 -10.85
C ASP A 24 -14.55 -20.31 -11.32
N LYS A 25 -14.22 -21.31 -12.15
CA LYS A 25 -12.86 -21.63 -12.60
C LYS A 25 -12.20 -20.45 -13.35
N ILE A 26 -11.61 -19.52 -12.63
CA ILE A 26 -10.80 -18.45 -13.22
C ILE A 26 -9.37 -18.97 -13.26
N ASN A 27 -8.87 -19.23 -14.47
CA ASN A 27 -7.44 -19.49 -14.66
C ASN A 27 -6.65 -18.34 -14.02
N PRO A 28 -5.75 -18.60 -13.06
CA PRO A 28 -5.01 -17.54 -12.39
C PRO A 28 -4.22 -16.71 -13.42
N PRO A 29 -4.00 -15.40 -13.19
CA PRO A 29 -3.16 -14.58 -14.05
C PRO A 29 -1.80 -15.25 -14.22
N GLY A 30 -1.40 -15.45 -15.48
CA GLY A 30 -0.11 -16.04 -15.78
C GLY A 30 0.99 -15.20 -15.14
N VAL A 31 2.04 -15.86 -14.65
CA VAL A 31 3.16 -15.20 -13.94
C VAL A 31 3.68 -14.01 -14.73
N ALA A 32 3.86 -14.15 -16.05
CA ALA A 32 4.32 -13.06 -16.91
C ALA A 32 3.42 -11.81 -16.87
N LEU A 33 2.10 -11.96 -16.76
CA LEU A 33 1.16 -10.85 -16.66
C LEU A 33 1.31 -10.14 -15.31
N VAL A 34 1.34 -10.89 -14.21
CA VAL A 34 1.53 -10.34 -12.85
C VAL A 34 2.89 -9.65 -12.74
N THR A 35 3.96 -10.29 -13.20
CA THR A 35 5.31 -9.72 -13.22
C THR A 35 5.35 -8.45 -14.06
N SER A 36 4.71 -8.42 -15.24
CA SER A 36 4.66 -7.20 -16.06
C SER A 36 3.97 -6.03 -15.35
N LEU A 37 2.88 -6.29 -14.62
CA LEU A 37 2.14 -5.28 -13.87
C LEU A 37 2.95 -4.67 -12.71
N ILE A 38 3.90 -5.41 -12.16
CA ILE A 38 4.82 -4.92 -11.13
C ILE A 38 6.00 -4.19 -11.77
N VAL A 39 6.58 -4.74 -12.84
CA VAL A 39 7.80 -4.22 -13.46
C VAL A 39 7.54 -2.90 -14.21
N ILE A 40 6.39 -2.75 -14.87
CA ILE A 40 6.05 -1.55 -15.66
C ILE A 40 6.09 -0.26 -14.82
N PRO A 41 5.34 -0.12 -13.70
CA PRO A 41 5.39 1.12 -12.90
C PRO A 41 6.79 1.38 -12.34
N ILE A 42 7.52 0.34 -11.94
CA ILE A 42 8.90 0.48 -11.45
C ILE A 42 9.81 1.02 -12.55
N ALA A 43 9.70 0.48 -13.77
CA ALA A 43 10.48 0.95 -14.92
C ALA A 43 10.17 2.42 -15.26
N ILE A 44 8.89 2.82 -15.22
CA ILE A 44 8.47 4.20 -15.45
C ILE A 44 9.08 5.14 -14.39
N ILE A 45 9.03 4.77 -13.11
CA ILE A 45 9.59 5.56 -12.01
C ILE A 45 11.11 5.68 -12.14
N MET A 46 11.79 4.58 -12.48
CA MET A 46 13.23 4.59 -12.71
C MET A 46 13.61 5.49 -13.88
N ALA A 47 12.86 5.45 -15.00
CA ALA A 47 13.10 6.32 -16.13
C ALA A 47 12.94 7.82 -15.77
N GLY A 48 11.94 8.17 -14.96
CA GLY A 48 11.79 9.53 -14.42
C GLY A 48 12.95 9.94 -13.53
N THR A 49 13.40 9.03 -12.66
CA THR A 49 14.50 9.29 -11.73
C THR A 49 15.83 9.45 -12.47
N VAL A 50 16.13 8.55 -13.42
CA VAL A 50 17.35 8.59 -14.23
C VAL A 50 17.39 9.82 -15.13
N SER A 51 16.26 10.20 -15.72
CA SER A 51 16.21 11.43 -16.52
C SER A 51 16.41 12.68 -15.66
N ALA A 52 15.85 12.72 -14.44
CA ALA A 52 16.08 13.81 -13.50
C ALA A 52 17.54 13.95 -13.06
N THR A 53 18.31 12.86 -13.01
CA THR A 53 19.71 12.88 -12.58
C THR A 53 20.72 13.08 -13.71
N LEU A 54 20.43 12.59 -14.92
CA LEU A 54 21.37 12.63 -16.05
C LEU A 54 21.12 13.78 -17.03
N MET A 55 19.90 14.32 -17.14
CA MET A 55 19.58 15.37 -18.11
C MET A 55 19.76 16.78 -17.53
N PRO A 56 20.26 17.75 -18.34
CA PRO A 56 20.30 19.15 -17.94
C PRO A 56 18.89 19.74 -17.70
N PRO A 57 18.73 20.66 -16.74
CA PRO A 57 17.44 21.31 -16.44
C PRO A 57 16.82 22.06 -17.63
N SER A 58 17.63 22.44 -18.63
CA SER A 58 17.21 23.17 -19.83
C SER A 58 16.56 22.27 -20.89
N HIS A 59 16.55 20.95 -20.71
CA HIS A 59 16.03 20.03 -21.70
C HIS A 59 14.49 20.06 -21.72
N PRO A 60 13.85 20.36 -22.87
CA PRO A 60 12.40 20.56 -22.94
C PRO A 60 11.58 19.30 -22.63
N LEU A 61 12.16 18.11 -22.81
CA LEU A 61 11.50 16.83 -22.49
C LEU A 61 11.70 16.40 -21.03
N LEU A 62 12.51 17.11 -20.23
CA LEU A 62 12.77 16.71 -18.85
C LEU A 62 11.50 16.81 -17.99
N GLY A 63 10.73 17.90 -18.15
CA GLY A 63 9.52 18.11 -17.38
C GLY A 63 8.44 17.05 -17.66
N THR A 64 8.27 16.63 -18.92
CA THR A 64 7.32 15.57 -19.28
C THR A 64 7.77 14.21 -18.76
N LEU A 65 9.08 13.92 -18.83
CA LEU A 65 9.63 12.64 -18.37
C LEU A 65 9.61 12.51 -16.84
N GLN A 66 9.84 13.61 -16.12
CA GLN A 66 9.68 13.68 -14.66
C GLN A 66 8.21 13.55 -14.23
N LEU A 67 7.29 14.16 -14.96
CA LEU A 67 5.86 14.04 -14.69
C LEU A 67 5.39 12.59 -14.86
N ILE A 68 5.70 11.97 -16.00
CA ILE A 68 5.32 10.59 -16.30
C ILE A 68 5.98 9.62 -15.32
N GLY A 69 7.26 9.86 -14.99
CA GLY A 69 8.02 9.05 -14.04
C GLY A 69 7.74 9.34 -12.57
N SER A 70 6.84 10.28 -12.26
CA SER A 70 6.44 10.51 -10.87
C SER A 70 5.67 9.28 -10.35
N PRO A 71 5.88 8.85 -9.09
CA PRO A 71 5.19 7.68 -8.54
C PRO A 71 3.67 7.75 -8.68
N MET A 72 3.09 8.94 -8.49
CA MET A 72 1.64 9.13 -8.60
C MET A 72 1.12 8.84 -10.01
N VAL A 73 1.77 9.37 -11.05
CA VAL A 73 1.37 9.17 -12.45
C VAL A 73 1.67 7.75 -12.91
N ALA A 74 2.84 7.21 -12.54
CA ALA A 74 3.23 5.84 -12.87
C ALA A 74 2.25 4.80 -12.30
N LEU A 75 1.81 4.98 -11.05
CA LEU A 75 0.82 4.10 -10.43
C LEU A 75 -0.57 4.25 -11.06
N MET A 76 -0.98 5.47 -11.45
CA MET A 76 -2.22 5.67 -12.22
C MET A 76 -2.19 4.93 -13.56
N ILE A 77 -1.08 5.04 -14.31
CA ILE A 77 -0.91 4.32 -15.57
C ILE A 77 -0.96 2.81 -15.33
N ALA A 78 -0.26 2.32 -14.30
CA ALA A 78 -0.28 0.89 -13.95
C ALA A 78 -1.68 0.41 -13.55
N LEU A 79 -2.47 1.22 -12.84
CA LEU A 79 -3.86 0.90 -12.51
C LEU A 79 -4.72 0.77 -13.78
N VAL A 80 -4.64 1.73 -14.70
CA VAL A 80 -5.37 1.67 -15.98
C VAL A 80 -4.92 0.46 -16.80
N LEU A 81 -3.62 0.19 -16.85
CA LEU A 81 -3.08 -1.01 -17.51
C LEU A 81 -3.55 -2.30 -16.85
N ALA A 82 -3.67 -2.34 -15.52
CA ALA A 82 -4.21 -3.47 -14.79
C ALA A 82 -5.66 -3.73 -15.21
N PHE A 83 -6.52 -2.70 -15.16
CA PHE A 83 -7.89 -2.80 -15.63
C PHE A 83 -7.97 -3.30 -17.07
N TRP A 84 -7.18 -2.72 -17.98
CA TRP A 84 -7.17 -3.11 -19.38
C TRP A 84 -6.69 -4.55 -19.60
N LEU A 85 -5.56 -4.93 -19.01
CA LEU A 85 -4.96 -6.26 -19.19
C LEU A 85 -5.75 -7.37 -18.50
N LEU A 86 -6.38 -7.09 -17.36
CA LEU A 86 -7.15 -8.09 -16.61
C LEU A 86 -8.59 -8.18 -17.11
N ALA A 87 -9.27 -7.05 -17.35
CA ALA A 87 -10.66 -7.08 -17.79
C ALA A 87 -10.79 -7.42 -19.28
N LEU A 88 -10.04 -6.75 -20.16
CA LEU A 88 -10.20 -6.90 -21.61
C LEU A 88 -9.52 -8.17 -22.14
N ARG A 89 -8.29 -8.46 -21.72
CA ARG A 89 -7.52 -9.61 -22.25
C ARG A 89 -8.07 -10.97 -21.77
N ARG A 90 -8.80 -10.99 -20.65
CA ARG A 90 -9.46 -12.21 -20.13
C ARG A 90 -10.95 -12.27 -20.43
N GLY A 91 -11.51 -11.24 -21.06
CA GLY A 91 -12.94 -11.17 -21.39
C GLY A 91 -13.85 -11.19 -20.16
N TRP A 92 -13.41 -10.58 -19.06
CA TRP A 92 -14.24 -10.50 -17.85
C TRP A 92 -15.49 -9.66 -18.11
N SER A 93 -16.63 -10.08 -17.57
CA SER A 93 -17.84 -9.27 -17.61
C SER A 93 -17.67 -8.01 -16.75
N LEU A 94 -18.43 -6.96 -17.08
CA LEU A 94 -18.44 -5.72 -16.32
C LEU A 94 -18.90 -5.96 -14.87
N GLN A 95 -19.87 -6.86 -14.68
CA GLN A 95 -20.33 -7.28 -13.36
C GLN A 95 -19.20 -7.93 -12.55
N HIS A 96 -18.47 -8.88 -13.14
CA HIS A 96 -17.37 -9.55 -12.46
C HIS A 96 -16.25 -8.58 -12.07
N THR A 97 -15.90 -7.65 -12.97
CA THR A 97 -14.91 -6.61 -12.67
C THR A 97 -15.38 -5.71 -11.53
N SER A 98 -16.67 -5.36 -11.49
CA SER A 98 -17.28 -4.60 -10.39
C SER A 98 -17.23 -5.35 -9.07
N ASP A 99 -17.51 -6.66 -9.06
CA ASP A 99 -17.48 -7.48 -7.85
C ASP A 99 -16.06 -7.57 -7.26
N ILE A 100 -15.06 -7.77 -8.12
CA ILE A 100 -13.64 -7.79 -7.71
C ILE A 100 -13.22 -6.43 -7.15
N MET A 101 -13.54 -5.33 -7.84
CA MET A 101 -13.24 -3.99 -7.34
C MET A 101 -13.96 -3.69 -6.03
N GLY A 102 -15.22 -4.10 -5.91
CA GLY A 102 -16.01 -4.02 -4.68
C GLY A 102 -15.34 -4.74 -3.51
N SER A 103 -14.82 -5.95 -3.74
CA SER A 103 -14.11 -6.71 -2.71
C SER A 103 -12.77 -6.09 -2.27
N ALA A 104 -12.13 -5.30 -3.15
CA ALA A 104 -10.86 -4.64 -2.86
C ALA A 104 -11.02 -3.31 -2.10
N LEU A 105 -12.20 -2.67 -2.21
CA LEU A 105 -12.47 -1.36 -1.60
C LEU A 105 -12.30 -1.32 -0.07
N PRO A 106 -12.83 -2.28 0.72
CA PRO A 106 -12.64 -2.27 2.18
C PRO A 106 -11.17 -2.28 2.59
N THR A 107 -10.37 -3.15 1.98
CA THR A 107 -8.93 -3.26 2.25
C THR A 107 -8.20 -1.97 1.87
N ALA A 108 -8.51 -1.40 0.69
CA ALA A 108 -7.92 -0.14 0.26
C ALA A 108 -8.32 1.03 1.18
N ALA A 109 -9.58 1.09 1.63
CA ALA A 109 -10.08 2.14 2.51
C ALA A 109 -9.35 2.14 3.86
N VAL A 110 -9.12 0.97 4.46
CA VAL A 110 -8.34 0.85 5.70
C VAL A 110 -6.91 1.38 5.51
N VAL A 111 -6.23 0.96 4.44
CA VAL A 111 -4.86 1.42 4.14
C VAL A 111 -4.84 2.94 3.93
N ILE A 112 -5.77 3.50 3.17
CA ILE A 112 -5.86 4.94 2.91
C ILE A 112 -6.15 5.71 4.20
N LEU A 113 -7.05 5.22 5.05
CA LEU A 113 -7.40 5.88 6.32
C LEU A 113 -6.20 5.91 7.28
N VAL A 114 -5.51 4.78 7.45
CA VAL A 114 -4.34 4.66 8.34
C VAL A 114 -3.17 5.49 7.82
N THR A 115 -2.86 5.40 6.52
CA THR A 115 -1.77 6.18 5.91
C THR A 115 -2.07 7.67 5.89
N GLY A 116 -3.32 8.06 5.61
CA GLY A 116 -3.78 9.45 5.67
C GLY A 116 -3.68 10.04 7.08
N ALA A 117 -4.16 9.29 8.09
CA ALA A 117 -4.03 9.69 9.49
C ALA A 117 -2.57 9.83 9.92
N GLY A 118 -1.71 8.88 9.54
CA GLY A 118 -0.28 8.93 9.80
C GLY A 118 0.41 10.13 9.15
N GLY A 119 0.03 10.48 7.91
CA GLY A 119 0.55 11.64 7.19
C GLY A 119 0.20 12.97 7.87
N VAL A 120 -1.07 13.15 8.25
CA VAL A 120 -1.52 14.37 8.97
C VAL A 120 -0.90 14.43 10.36
N PHE A 121 -0.87 13.32 11.10
CA PHE A 121 -0.23 13.26 12.42
C PHE A 121 1.25 13.64 12.35
N GLY A 122 1.99 13.11 11.37
CA GLY A 122 3.37 13.49 11.11
C GLY A 122 3.53 14.99 10.85
N LYS A 123 2.64 15.58 10.06
CA LYS A 123 2.63 17.03 9.80
C LYS A 123 2.37 17.85 11.07
N VAL A 124 1.38 17.44 11.88
CA VAL A 124 1.06 18.09 13.16
C VAL A 124 2.24 18.02 14.14
N LEU A 125 2.99 16.91 14.19
CA LEU A 125 4.20 16.81 15.02
C LEU A 125 5.30 17.80 14.59
N VAL A 126 5.44 18.04 13.28
CA VAL A 126 6.40 19.02 12.75
C VAL A 126 5.94 20.44 13.02
N GLU A 127 4.66 20.73 12.77
CA GLU A 127 4.08 22.08 12.93
C GLU A 127 3.94 22.50 14.40
N SER A 128 3.62 21.57 15.31
CA SER A 128 3.54 21.83 16.76
C SER A 128 4.91 22.05 17.43
N GLY A 129 6.02 21.80 16.72
CA GLY A 129 7.37 21.91 17.27
C GLY A 129 7.80 20.71 18.13
N VAL A 130 6.90 19.76 18.41
CA VAL A 130 7.20 18.53 19.17
C VAL A 130 8.31 17.74 18.49
N GLY A 131 8.28 17.62 17.15
CA GLY A 131 9.33 16.92 16.39
C GLY A 131 10.71 17.58 16.52
N LYS A 132 10.77 18.91 16.55
CA LYS A 132 12.02 19.65 16.76
C LYS A 132 12.54 19.50 18.19
N ALA A 133 11.65 19.56 19.18
CA ALA A 133 12.02 19.35 20.59
C ALA A 133 12.59 17.94 20.80
N LEU A 134 11.95 16.91 20.23
CA LEU A 134 12.42 15.53 20.29
C LEU A 134 13.80 15.38 19.60
N ALA A 135 13.99 15.96 18.41
CA ALA A 135 15.27 15.91 17.71
C ALA A 135 16.39 16.55 18.53
N ASN A 136 16.13 17.68 19.20
CA ASN A 136 17.10 18.37 20.04
C ASN A 136 17.45 17.57 21.30
N MET A 137 16.48 16.89 21.93
CA MET A 137 16.74 16.02 23.08
C MET A 137 17.62 14.83 22.71
N LEU A 138 17.38 14.23 21.54
CA LEU A 138 18.19 13.11 21.02
C LEU A 138 19.62 13.55 20.69
N GLN A 139 19.80 14.78 20.19
CA GLN A 139 21.14 15.34 19.95
C GLN A 139 21.89 15.63 21.26
N MET A 140 21.19 16.02 22.33
CA MET A 140 21.80 16.29 23.64
C MET A 140 22.39 15.03 24.30
N ILE A 141 21.83 13.86 24.01
CA ILE A 141 22.34 12.57 24.51
C ILE A 141 23.39 11.94 23.57
N ASP A 142 23.93 12.72 22.62
CA ASP A 142 24.87 12.29 21.57
C ASP A 142 24.39 11.08 20.75
N LEU A 143 23.08 10.82 20.73
CA LEU A 143 22.52 9.63 20.09
C LEU A 143 22.23 9.96 18.62
N PRO A 144 22.92 9.31 17.66
CA PRO A 144 22.73 9.62 16.25
C PRO A 144 21.30 9.35 15.80
N LEU A 145 20.76 10.19 14.92
CA LEU A 145 19.35 10.16 14.54
C LEU A 145 18.89 8.81 13.94
N LEU A 146 19.80 8.10 13.26
CA LEU A 146 19.55 6.83 12.58
C LEU A 146 19.23 5.67 13.57
N PRO A 147 20.11 5.34 14.55
CA PRO A 147 19.77 4.36 15.59
C PRO A 147 18.61 4.81 16.48
N ALA A 148 18.44 6.12 16.72
CA ALA A 148 17.30 6.64 17.47
C ALA A 148 15.97 6.30 16.77
N ALA A 149 15.86 6.62 15.48
CA ALA A 149 14.70 6.33 14.66
C ALA A 149 14.43 4.82 14.59
N PHE A 150 15.48 4.00 14.54
CA PHE A 150 15.36 2.56 14.56
C PHE A 150 14.75 2.03 15.86
N ILE A 151 15.25 2.46 17.03
CA ILE A 151 14.71 2.06 18.34
C ILE A 151 13.25 2.51 18.49
N ILE A 152 12.94 3.75 18.10
CA ILE A 152 11.57 4.28 18.13
C ILE A 152 10.66 3.44 17.21
N SER A 153 11.14 3.08 16.01
CA SER A 153 10.37 2.23 15.08
C SER A 153 10.10 0.83 15.65
N LEU A 154 11.07 0.23 16.35
CA LEU A 154 10.90 -1.05 17.04
C LEU A 154 9.89 -0.96 18.17
N ALA A 155 9.95 0.09 18.98
CA ALA A 155 9.00 0.32 20.06
C ALA A 155 7.57 0.50 19.52
N LEU A 156 7.38 1.28 18.46
CA LEU A 156 6.08 1.46 17.80
C LEU A 156 5.56 0.14 17.20
N ARG A 157 6.42 -0.64 16.54
CA ARG A 157 6.06 -1.96 16.00
C ARG A 157 5.69 -2.95 17.11
N ALA A 158 6.35 -2.89 18.26
CA ALA A 158 5.98 -3.70 19.42
C ALA A 158 4.62 -3.27 20.02
N SER A 159 4.34 -1.96 20.04
CA SER A 159 3.11 -1.40 20.59
C SER A 159 1.86 -1.69 19.76
N GLN A 160 1.98 -1.83 18.43
CA GLN A 160 0.81 -2.08 17.57
C GLN A 160 0.23 -3.50 17.73
N GLY A 161 0.95 -4.42 18.38
CA GLY A 161 0.58 -5.83 18.51
C GLY A 161 0.66 -6.52 17.16
N GLN A 162 1.48 -7.57 17.03
CA GLN A 162 1.38 -8.42 15.85
C GLN A 162 0.04 -9.14 15.93
N GLN A 163 -0.93 -8.76 15.08
CA GLN A 163 -2.10 -9.60 14.88
C GLN A 163 -1.59 -10.95 14.32
N PRO A 164 -1.95 -12.09 14.94
CA PRO A 164 -1.56 -13.41 14.46
C PRO A 164 -2.20 -13.75 13.11
#